data_AF-A0A955CAU9-F1
#
_entry.id   AF-A0A955CAU9-F1
#
_cell.length_a   1.000
_cell.length_b   1.000
_cell.length_c   1.000
_cell.angle_alpha   90.00
_cell.angle_beta   90.00
_cell.angle_gamma   90.00
#
_symmetry.space_group_name_H-M   'P 1'
#
loop_
_entity.id
_entity.type
_entity.pdbx_description
1 polymer ?
#
loop_
_entity_poly.entity_id
_entity_poly.type
_entity_poly.pdbx_seq_one_letter_code
_entity_poly.pdbx_strand_id
1 'polypeptide(L)'
;MIRQLIPLAAVVVCPIQAWAAPTPMKTVPGTKPESKPAATAPVELRSRSEAAIDRALKYLERQQDRDGGWSDNYRPAVTAIVTRAFVNHRDYGPKHAVVRRAVDYILRYQQPDGGIYERENNLANYQTSVALSLLADLNLPEYKGQIERAQAFLTKLQFDDEESVDQENNWYGGAGYNRSKRPDLSNTQMMLEALHE
;
A
#
# COMPACT_ATOMS: atom_id res chain seq x y z
N MET A 1 71.22 21.68 35.91
CA MET A 1 70.71 20.39 35.38
C MET A 1 69.22 20.34 35.67
N ILE A 2 68.26 20.24 34.77
CA ILE A 2 68.18 20.02 33.33
C ILE A 2 66.90 20.78 32.89
N ARG A 3 66.98 21.58 31.82
CA ARG A 3 65.81 22.09 31.09
C ARG A 3 65.08 20.89 30.48
N GLN A 4 63.80 20.69 30.80
CA GLN A 4 62.92 19.85 29.98
C GLN A 4 61.90 20.73 29.28
N LEU A 5 62.11 20.88 27.98
CA LEU A 5 61.15 21.38 27.01
C LEU A 5 60.04 20.33 26.86
N ILE A 6 58.81 20.68 27.19
CA ILE A 6 57.63 19.92 26.79
C ILE A 6 57.25 20.44 25.40
N PRO A 7 57.17 19.58 24.35
CA PRO A 7 56.78 20.04 23.03
C PRO A 7 55.29 20.38 23.01
N LEU A 8 54.94 21.55 22.47
CA LEU A 8 53.57 21.84 22.08
C LEU A 8 53.13 20.81 21.03
N ALA A 9 52.18 19.95 21.37
CA ALA A 9 51.44 19.18 20.39
C ALA A 9 50.55 20.16 19.61
N ALA A 10 50.80 20.30 18.31
CA ALA A 10 49.91 21.01 17.41
C ALA A 10 48.57 20.27 17.34
N VAL A 11 47.51 20.90 17.86
CA VAL A 11 46.13 20.48 17.58
C VAL A 11 45.86 20.81 16.12
N VAL A 12 45.88 19.80 15.25
CA VAL A 12 45.36 19.92 13.89
C VAL A 12 43.84 20.03 14.01
N VAL A 13 43.33 21.26 14.02
CA VAL A 13 41.91 21.52 13.77
C VAL A 13 41.68 21.20 12.30
N CYS A 14 41.14 20.01 12.03
CA CYS A 14 40.63 19.68 10.70
C CYS A 14 39.47 20.66 10.43
N PRO A 15 39.53 21.52 9.39
CA PRO A 15 38.41 22.38 9.09
C PRO A 15 37.23 21.48 8.72
N ILE A 16 36.11 21.66 9.43
CA ILE A 16 34.81 21.12 9.03
C ILE A 16 34.58 21.64 7.61
N GLN A 17 34.80 20.78 6.62
CA GLN A 17 34.34 21.07 5.26
C GLN A 17 32.84 21.21 5.36
N ALA A 18 32.36 22.45 5.21
CA ALA A 18 30.95 22.73 5.07
C ALA A 18 30.44 21.84 3.93
N TRP A 19 29.58 20.89 4.28
CA TRP A 19 28.84 20.08 3.33
C TRP A 19 28.14 21.03 2.37
N ALA A 20 28.53 21.03 1.09
CA ALA A 20 27.80 21.77 0.08
C ALA A 20 26.37 21.22 0.06
N ALA A 21 25.39 22.07 0.39
CA ALA A 21 23.98 21.69 0.37
C ALA A 21 23.69 20.94 -0.96
N PRO A 22 23.00 19.79 -0.91
CA PRO A 22 22.68 19.04 -2.11
C PRO A 22 22.00 19.98 -3.10
N THR A 23 22.55 20.05 -4.32
CA THR A 23 21.99 20.85 -5.40
C THR A 23 20.49 20.53 -5.51
N PRO A 24 19.59 21.54 -5.47
CA PRO A 24 18.17 21.27 -5.60
C PRO A 24 17.95 20.52 -6.92
N MET A 25 17.39 19.32 -6.80
CA MET A 25 17.02 18.50 -7.94
C MET A 25 16.17 19.37 -8.86
N LYS A 26 16.60 19.55 -10.12
CA LYS A 26 15.81 20.33 -11.09
C LYS A 26 14.42 19.70 -11.12
N THR A 27 13.41 20.48 -10.73
CA THR A 27 12.00 20.09 -10.90
C THR A 27 11.79 19.89 -12.39
N VAL A 28 11.79 18.64 -12.84
CA VAL A 28 11.25 18.31 -14.16
C VAL A 28 9.78 18.66 -14.07
N PRO A 29 9.26 19.57 -14.92
CA PRO A 29 7.82 19.84 -14.97
C PRO A 29 7.13 18.50 -15.13
N GLY A 30 6.30 18.12 -14.15
CA GLY A 30 5.58 16.86 -14.21
C GLY A 30 4.81 16.83 -15.52
N THR A 31 5.22 15.97 -16.45
CA THR A 31 4.39 15.62 -17.60
C THR A 31 3.28 14.74 -17.06
N LYS A 32 2.33 15.33 -16.32
CA LYS A 32 1.04 14.72 -16.12
C LYS A 32 0.49 14.58 -17.54
N PRO A 33 0.41 13.37 -18.11
CA PRO A 33 -0.18 13.23 -19.43
C PRO A 33 -1.54 13.88 -19.35
N GLU A 34 -1.84 14.80 -20.28
CA GLU A 34 -3.19 15.31 -20.43
C GLU A 34 -4.09 14.09 -20.57
N SER A 35 -4.86 13.80 -19.52
CA SER A 35 -5.86 12.75 -19.55
C SER A 35 -6.94 13.26 -20.49
N LYS A 36 -6.80 12.94 -21.77
CA LYS A 36 -7.89 13.09 -22.73
C LYS A 36 -9.12 12.43 -22.09
N PRO A 37 -10.25 13.13 -21.95
CA PRO A 37 -11.45 12.52 -21.40
C PRO A 37 -11.67 11.21 -22.14
N ALA A 38 -11.77 10.11 -21.39
CA ALA A 38 -12.01 8.80 -21.98
C ALA A 38 -13.21 8.94 -22.90
N ALA A 39 -13.05 8.61 -24.19
CA ALA A 39 -14.14 8.67 -25.15
C ALA A 39 -15.31 7.88 -24.55
N THR A 40 -16.47 8.52 -24.39
CA THR A 40 -17.65 7.88 -23.82
C THR A 40 -17.97 6.65 -24.64
N ALA A 41 -17.85 5.47 -24.01
CA ALA A 41 -18.18 4.21 -24.67
C ALA A 41 -19.61 4.28 -25.24
N PRO A 42 -19.86 3.70 -26.44
CA PRO A 42 -21.19 3.58 -27.00
C PRO A 42 -22.22 3.08 -25.98
N VAL A 43 -23.41 3.66 -25.95
CA VAL A 43 -24.48 3.35 -24.97
C VAL A 43 -24.78 1.86 -24.91
N GLU A 44 -24.81 1.20 -26.07
CA GLU A 44 -25.01 -0.25 -26.16
C GLU A 44 -23.93 -1.06 -25.44
N LEU A 45 -22.66 -0.67 -25.59
CA LEU A 45 -21.55 -1.34 -24.89
C LEU A 45 -21.63 -1.13 -23.37
N ARG A 46 -22.05 0.07 -22.93
CA ARG A 46 -22.29 0.36 -21.51
C ARG A 46 -23.39 -0.53 -20.94
N SER A 47 -24.55 -0.57 -21.59
CA SER A 47 -25.70 -1.40 -21.17
C SER A 47 -25.34 -2.89 -21.07
N ARG A 48 -24.65 -3.43 -22.08
CA ARG A 48 -24.19 -4.83 -22.06
C ARG A 48 -23.18 -5.11 -20.93
N SER A 49 -22.32 -4.14 -20.62
CA SER A 49 -21.34 -4.24 -19.54
C SER A 49 -22.02 -4.21 -18.17
N GLU A 50 -22.97 -3.29 -17.95
CA GLU A 50 -23.77 -3.21 -16.74
C GLU A 50 -24.54 -4.52 -16.49
N ALA A 51 -25.20 -5.05 -17.53
CA ALA A 51 -25.90 -6.33 -17.41
C ALA A 51 -24.95 -7.51 -17.10
N ALA A 52 -23.70 -7.47 -17.58
CA ALA A 52 -22.70 -8.48 -17.25
C ALA A 52 -22.21 -8.35 -15.80
N ILE A 53 -21.97 -7.13 -15.32
CA ILE A 53 -21.61 -6.83 -13.93
C ILE A 53 -22.72 -7.31 -12.98
N ASP A 54 -23.97 -6.99 -13.28
CA ASP A 54 -25.12 -7.41 -12.47
C ASP A 54 -25.20 -8.93 -12.33
N ARG A 55 -24.95 -9.68 -13.42
CA ARG A 55 -24.91 -11.15 -13.40
C ARG A 55 -23.73 -11.68 -12.58
N ALA A 56 -22.55 -11.07 -12.74
CA ALA A 56 -21.34 -11.47 -12.02
C ALA A 56 -21.46 -11.24 -10.52
N LEU A 57 -21.96 -10.08 -10.07
CA LEU A 57 -22.15 -9.77 -8.65
C LEU A 57 -23.18 -10.71 -8.01
N LYS A 58 -24.31 -10.98 -8.69
CA LYS A 58 -25.28 -11.97 -8.22
C LYS A 58 -24.68 -13.37 -8.08
N TYR A 59 -23.79 -13.76 -9.00
CA TYR A 59 -23.07 -15.02 -8.88
C TYR A 59 -22.13 -15.01 -7.67
N LEU A 60 -21.28 -13.99 -7.54
CA LEU A 60 -20.31 -13.86 -6.45
C LEU A 60 -21.01 -13.82 -5.08
N GLU A 61 -22.15 -13.14 -4.96
CA GLU A 61 -22.94 -13.11 -3.72
C GLU A 61 -23.36 -14.53 -3.29
N ARG A 62 -23.80 -15.37 -4.24
CA ARG A 62 -24.15 -16.78 -3.96
C ARG A 62 -22.93 -17.67 -3.67
N GLN A 63 -21.73 -17.24 -4.06
CA GLN A 63 -20.49 -17.95 -3.79
C GLN A 63 -19.81 -17.50 -2.49
N GLN A 64 -20.33 -16.50 -1.78
CA GLN A 64 -19.73 -16.06 -0.53
C GLN A 64 -19.82 -17.18 0.52
N ASP A 65 -18.69 -17.59 1.06
CA ASP A 65 -18.62 -18.67 2.03
C ASP A 65 -19.33 -18.29 3.33
N ARG A 66 -19.64 -19.28 4.18
CA ARG A 66 -20.38 -19.07 5.44
C ARG A 66 -19.67 -18.11 6.39
N ASP A 67 -18.35 -18.05 6.32
CA ASP A 67 -17.54 -17.17 7.15
C ASP A 67 -17.31 -15.77 6.55
N GLY A 68 -17.88 -15.50 5.38
CA GLY A 68 -17.88 -14.18 4.73
C GLY A 68 -16.81 -13.99 3.65
N GLY A 69 -15.89 -14.94 3.49
CA GLY A 69 -14.82 -14.85 2.50
C GLY A 69 -15.20 -15.33 1.10
N TRP A 70 -14.22 -15.22 0.21
CA TRP A 70 -14.13 -15.98 -1.03
C TRP A 70 -12.72 -16.57 -1.16
N SER A 71 -12.64 -17.81 -1.65
CA SER A 71 -11.40 -18.53 -1.92
C SER A 71 -10.57 -18.89 -0.68
N ASP A 72 -10.06 -20.11 -0.67
CA ASP A 72 -9.09 -20.55 0.36
C ASP A 72 -7.66 -20.06 0.10
N ASN A 73 -7.36 -19.62 -1.12
CA ASN A 73 -6.05 -19.07 -1.50
C ASN A 73 -6.06 -17.54 -1.44
N TYR A 74 -4.99 -16.95 -0.89
CA TYR A 74 -4.74 -15.51 -0.83
C TYR A 74 -5.88 -14.72 -0.17
N ARG A 75 -6.33 -15.24 0.97
CA ARG A 75 -7.65 -15.04 1.58
C ARG A 75 -8.10 -13.58 1.74
N PRO A 76 -7.40 -12.74 2.53
CA PRO A 76 -7.87 -11.36 2.75
C PRO A 76 -7.84 -10.53 1.46
N ALA A 77 -6.87 -10.76 0.57
CA ALA A 77 -6.74 -10.00 -0.68
C ALA A 77 -7.83 -10.33 -1.70
N VAL A 78 -8.09 -11.62 -1.96
CA VAL A 78 -9.14 -12.02 -2.91
C VAL A 78 -10.50 -11.55 -2.41
N THR A 79 -10.77 -11.74 -1.11
CA THR A 79 -12.01 -11.26 -0.49
C THR A 79 -12.13 -9.74 -0.62
N ALA A 80 -11.05 -8.99 -0.42
CA ALA A 80 -11.06 -7.53 -0.53
C ALA A 80 -11.34 -7.05 -1.97
N ILE A 81 -10.71 -7.65 -2.98
CA ILE A 81 -10.95 -7.32 -4.40
C ILE A 81 -12.41 -7.56 -4.78
N VAL A 82 -12.95 -8.72 -4.40
CA VAL A 82 -14.36 -9.06 -4.66
C VAL A 82 -15.28 -8.06 -3.96
N THR A 83 -14.97 -7.70 -2.72
CA THR A 83 -15.78 -6.76 -1.93
C THR A 83 -15.78 -5.36 -2.52
N ARG A 84 -14.66 -4.86 -3.04
CA ARG A 84 -14.60 -3.55 -3.72
C ARG A 84 -15.56 -3.49 -4.92
N ALA A 85 -15.75 -4.60 -5.64
CA ALA A 85 -16.72 -4.65 -6.74
C ALA A 85 -18.17 -4.46 -6.25
N PHE A 86 -18.51 -4.97 -5.07
CA PHE A 86 -19.82 -4.74 -4.44
C PHE A 86 -19.95 -3.31 -3.92
N VAL A 87 -18.93 -2.79 -3.21
CA VAL A 87 -18.95 -1.43 -2.64
C VAL A 87 -19.20 -0.38 -3.73
N ASN A 88 -18.57 -0.55 -4.90
CA ASN A 88 -18.69 0.37 -6.03
C ASN A 88 -19.93 0.15 -6.91
N HIS A 89 -20.81 -0.79 -6.55
CA HIS A 89 -22.05 -1.06 -7.28
C HIS A 89 -23.27 -0.45 -6.59
N ARG A 90 -24.13 0.21 -7.37
CA ARG A 90 -25.30 0.99 -6.91
C ARG A 90 -26.28 0.21 -6.02
N ASP A 91 -26.40 -1.10 -6.21
CA ASP A 91 -27.39 -1.95 -5.53
C ASP A 91 -26.88 -2.52 -4.18
N TYR A 92 -25.60 -2.34 -3.85
CA TYR A 92 -24.99 -2.90 -2.64
C TYR A 92 -24.48 -1.80 -1.71
N GLY A 93 -23.33 -1.20 -2.02
CA GLY A 93 -22.69 -0.19 -1.19
C GLY A 93 -22.08 -0.71 0.12
N PRO A 94 -21.46 0.18 0.93
CA PRO A 94 -20.58 -0.20 2.03
C PRO A 94 -21.29 -0.89 3.22
N LYS A 95 -22.60 -0.72 3.35
CA LYS A 95 -23.40 -1.28 4.47
C LYS A 95 -24.16 -2.57 4.09
N HIS A 96 -24.06 -3.03 2.85
CA HIS A 96 -24.72 -4.26 2.42
C HIS A 96 -24.25 -5.46 3.26
N ALA A 97 -25.13 -6.45 3.47
CA ALA A 97 -24.80 -7.62 4.29
C ALA A 97 -23.61 -8.41 3.72
N VAL A 98 -23.56 -8.58 2.39
CA VAL A 98 -22.43 -9.22 1.69
C VAL A 98 -21.11 -8.53 2.00
N VAL A 99 -21.10 -7.19 2.01
CA VAL A 99 -19.91 -6.36 2.26
C VAL A 99 -19.49 -6.47 3.72
N ARG A 100 -20.41 -6.26 4.66
CA ARG A 100 -20.10 -6.33 6.10
C ARG A 100 -19.50 -7.67 6.50
N ARG A 101 -20.08 -8.77 6.02
CA ARG A 101 -19.54 -10.13 6.27
C ARG A 101 -18.14 -10.31 5.71
N ALA A 102 -17.86 -9.74 4.54
CA ALA A 102 -16.54 -9.82 3.93
C ALA A 102 -15.50 -8.97 4.69
N VAL A 103 -15.89 -7.79 5.16
CA VAL A 103 -15.04 -6.95 5.99
C VAL A 103 -14.73 -7.63 7.32
N ASP A 104 -15.74 -8.21 7.98
CA ASP A 104 -15.55 -9.02 9.19
C ASP A 104 -14.57 -10.17 8.95
N TYR A 105 -14.69 -10.87 7.81
CA TYR A 105 -13.75 -11.91 7.40
C TYR A 105 -12.32 -11.37 7.28
N ILE A 106 -12.13 -10.26 6.55
CA ILE A 106 -10.82 -9.63 6.29
C ILE A 106 -10.15 -9.18 7.59
N LEU A 107 -10.91 -8.56 8.51
CA LEU A 107 -10.36 -8.03 9.75
C LEU A 107 -9.84 -9.12 10.70
N ARG A 108 -10.25 -10.39 10.54
CA ARG A 108 -9.64 -11.53 11.26
C ARG A 108 -8.16 -11.73 10.90
N TYR A 109 -7.70 -11.19 9.77
CA TYR A 109 -6.32 -11.25 9.32
C TYR A 109 -5.50 -10.04 9.76
N GLN A 110 -6.08 -9.10 10.53
CA GLN A 110 -5.29 -8.00 11.07
C GLN A 110 -4.36 -8.51 12.19
N GLN A 111 -3.06 -8.36 11.95
CA GLN A 111 -1.98 -8.85 12.79
C GLN A 111 -1.67 -7.88 13.92
N PRO A 112 -0.97 -8.32 14.99
CA PRO A 112 -0.58 -7.42 16.08
C PRO A 112 0.27 -6.21 15.62
N ASP A 113 1.09 -6.38 14.58
CA ASP A 113 1.91 -5.33 13.99
C ASP A 113 1.14 -4.29 13.16
N GLY A 114 -0.15 -4.53 12.90
CA GLY A 114 -1.05 -3.63 12.19
C GLY A 114 -1.42 -4.07 10.78
N GLY A 115 -0.60 -4.92 10.15
CA GLY A 115 -0.83 -5.41 8.79
C GLY A 115 -2.05 -6.32 8.69
N ILE A 116 -2.63 -6.47 7.51
CA ILE A 116 -3.77 -7.35 7.23
C ILE A 116 -3.34 -8.42 6.23
N TYR A 117 -2.91 -9.58 6.72
CA TYR A 117 -2.31 -10.60 5.89
C TYR A 117 -2.31 -12.00 6.53
N GLU A 118 -2.05 -13.01 5.71
CA GLU A 118 -1.76 -14.38 6.11
C GLU A 118 -0.27 -14.55 6.36
N ARG A 119 0.12 -14.99 7.57
CA ARG A 119 1.52 -15.09 7.99
C ARG A 119 2.37 -16.02 7.10
N GLU A 120 1.76 -17.06 6.55
CA GLU A 120 2.48 -18.14 5.86
C GLU A 120 2.80 -17.83 4.39
N ASN A 121 2.13 -16.85 3.77
CA ASN A 121 2.21 -16.63 2.33
C ASN A 121 3.30 -15.63 1.90
N ASN A 122 3.91 -14.91 2.85
CA ASN A 122 4.95 -13.90 2.59
C ASN A 122 4.51 -12.80 1.58
N LEU A 123 3.24 -12.40 1.64
CA LEU A 123 2.59 -11.40 0.78
C LEU A 123 2.04 -10.19 1.59
N ALA A 124 2.68 -9.88 2.71
CA ALA A 124 2.12 -8.96 3.70
C ALA A 124 1.85 -7.56 3.15
N ASN A 125 2.75 -7.02 2.31
CA ASN A 125 2.53 -5.73 1.65
C ASN A 125 1.29 -5.78 0.74
N TYR A 126 1.27 -6.73 -0.18
CA TYR A 126 0.19 -6.91 -1.16
C TYR A 126 -1.17 -7.06 -0.46
N GLN A 127 -1.29 -8.00 0.49
CA GLN A 127 -2.55 -8.27 1.16
C GLN A 127 -3.02 -7.07 2.00
N THR A 128 -2.10 -6.41 2.69
CA THR A 128 -2.45 -5.23 3.50
C THR A 128 -2.86 -4.06 2.62
N SER A 129 -2.15 -3.81 1.52
CA SER A 129 -2.48 -2.71 0.58
C SER A 129 -3.88 -2.90 -0.01
N VAL A 130 -4.20 -4.09 -0.52
CA VAL A 130 -5.53 -4.37 -1.08
C VAL A 130 -6.65 -4.23 -0.02
N ALA A 131 -6.40 -4.72 1.20
CA ALA A 131 -7.36 -4.60 2.28
C ALA A 131 -7.55 -3.14 2.73
N LEU A 132 -6.47 -2.37 2.82
CA LEU A 132 -6.52 -0.95 3.17
C LEU A 132 -7.33 -0.16 2.13
N SER A 133 -7.11 -0.39 0.84
CA SER A 133 -7.90 0.23 -0.22
C SER A 133 -9.39 -0.05 -0.11
N LEU A 134 -9.77 -1.29 0.22
CA LEU A 134 -11.17 -1.59 0.52
C LEU A 134 -11.68 -0.78 1.71
N LEU A 135 -10.93 -0.75 2.82
CA LEU A 135 -11.36 -0.04 4.03
C LEU A 135 -11.54 1.46 3.77
N ALA A 136 -10.70 2.06 2.93
CA ALA A 136 -10.84 3.43 2.45
C ALA A 136 -12.12 3.63 1.61
N ASP A 137 -12.37 2.75 0.62
CA ASP A 137 -13.58 2.76 -0.22
C ASP A 137 -14.89 2.69 0.59
N LEU A 138 -14.87 2.02 1.76
CA LEU A 138 -16.04 1.95 2.64
C LEU A 138 -16.45 3.32 3.17
N ASN A 139 -15.47 4.21 3.42
CA ASN A 139 -15.66 5.55 3.99
C ASN A 139 -16.54 5.53 5.26
N LEU A 140 -16.25 4.57 6.16
CA LEU A 140 -16.97 4.41 7.43
C LEU A 140 -16.03 4.69 8.62
N PRO A 141 -16.41 5.58 9.56
CA PRO A 141 -15.54 6.00 10.66
C PRO A 141 -15.21 4.88 11.65
N GLU A 142 -16.03 3.83 11.69
CA GLU A 142 -15.82 2.65 12.54
C GLU A 142 -14.54 1.86 12.21
N TYR A 143 -14.01 1.98 10.99
CA TYR A 143 -12.77 1.30 10.57
C TYR A 143 -11.51 2.17 10.70
N LYS A 144 -11.63 3.39 11.25
CA LYS A 144 -10.52 4.34 11.35
C LYS A 144 -9.29 3.74 12.06
N GLY A 145 -9.49 3.05 13.17
CA GLY A 145 -8.38 2.46 13.92
C GLY A 145 -7.68 1.33 13.16
N GLN A 146 -8.43 0.55 12.38
CA GLN A 146 -7.88 -0.53 11.56
C GLN A 146 -7.07 0.05 10.39
N ILE A 147 -7.57 1.12 9.77
CA ILE A 147 -6.90 1.88 8.71
C ILE A 147 -5.57 2.44 9.20
N GLU A 148 -5.55 3.19 10.31
CA GLU A 148 -4.33 3.81 10.86
C GLU A 148 -3.25 2.77 11.15
N ARG A 149 -3.63 1.60 11.68
CA ARG A 149 -2.71 0.50 11.95
C ARG A 149 -2.15 -0.13 10.67
N ALA A 150 -2.98 -0.31 9.64
CA ALA A 150 -2.54 -0.83 8.36
C ALA A 150 -1.59 0.15 7.65
N GLN A 151 -1.88 1.45 7.69
CA GLN A 151 -1.00 2.51 7.17
C GLN A 151 0.36 2.49 7.87
N ALA A 152 0.36 2.46 9.22
CA ALA A 152 1.59 2.41 10.00
C ALA A 152 2.43 1.15 9.73
N PHE A 153 1.78 0.03 9.42
CA PHE A 153 2.46 -1.18 8.99
C PHE A 153 3.10 -1.01 7.60
N LEU A 154 2.35 -0.52 6.61
CA LEU A 154 2.82 -0.36 5.23
C LEU A 154 3.99 0.62 5.12
N THR A 155 3.97 1.75 5.83
CA THR A 155 5.08 2.72 5.81
C THR A 155 6.40 2.09 6.24
N LYS A 156 6.37 1.11 7.14
CA LYS A 156 7.56 0.38 7.58
C LYS A 156 8.08 -0.63 6.56
N LEU A 157 7.38 -0.90 5.46
CA LEU A 157 7.83 -1.85 4.44
C LEU A 157 8.64 -1.20 3.31
N GLN A 158 8.70 0.14 3.29
CA GLN A 158 9.55 0.87 2.35
C GLN A 158 11.01 0.53 2.62
N PHE A 159 11.77 0.27 1.56
CA PHE A 159 13.21 0.14 1.63
C PHE A 159 13.82 1.53 1.76
N ASP A 160 14.54 1.77 2.86
CA ASP A 160 15.25 3.02 3.09
C ASP A 160 16.63 2.79 3.74
N ASP A 161 17.20 3.85 4.33
CA ASP A 161 18.50 3.83 5.00
C ASP A 161 18.53 2.77 6.14
N GLU A 162 17.41 2.47 6.80
CA GLU A 162 17.31 1.46 7.85
C GLU A 162 17.59 0.04 7.33
N GLU A 163 17.31 -0.23 6.06
CA GLU A 163 17.60 -1.51 5.39
C GLU A 163 18.98 -1.55 4.72
N SER A 164 19.87 -0.58 5.02
CA SER A 164 21.18 -0.45 4.38
C SER A 164 21.10 -0.30 2.85
N VAL A 165 20.00 0.29 2.37
CA VAL A 165 19.81 0.69 0.98
C VAL A 165 20.05 2.19 0.94
N ASP A 166 21.15 2.62 0.31
CA ASP A 166 21.41 4.04 0.11
C ASP A 166 20.52 4.65 -0.99
N GLN A 167 20.45 5.97 -1.04
CA GLN A 167 19.65 6.71 -2.02
C GLN A 167 20.11 6.54 -3.48
N GLU A 168 21.32 6.02 -3.72
CA GLU A 168 21.83 5.72 -5.07
C GLU A 168 21.37 4.34 -5.56
N ASN A 169 20.94 3.47 -4.64
CA ASN A 169 20.40 2.17 -4.95
C ASN A 169 18.99 2.30 -5.53
N ASN A 170 18.75 1.66 -6.68
CA ASN A 170 17.45 1.62 -7.35
C ASN A 170 16.32 0.96 -6.52
N TRP A 171 16.63 0.38 -5.35
CA TRP A 171 15.65 -0.17 -4.42
C TRP A 171 15.10 0.87 -3.45
N TYR A 172 15.81 1.99 -3.26
CA TYR A 172 15.43 3.03 -2.31
C TYR A 172 14.03 3.57 -2.59
N GLY A 173 13.20 3.66 -1.56
CA GLY A 173 11.81 4.10 -1.62
C GLY A 173 10.83 3.05 -2.17
N GLY A 174 11.31 1.92 -2.67
CA GLY A 174 10.48 0.84 -3.19
C GLY A 174 9.91 -0.07 -2.10
N ALA A 175 8.93 -0.89 -2.46
CA ALA A 175 8.40 -1.95 -1.61
C ALA A 175 8.19 -3.25 -2.40
N GLY A 176 8.54 -4.37 -1.78
CA GLY A 176 8.26 -5.72 -2.30
C GLY A 176 7.05 -6.34 -1.58
N TYR A 177 6.83 -7.64 -1.75
CA TYR A 177 5.79 -8.35 -1.00
C TYR A 177 5.97 -8.33 0.53
N ASN A 178 7.20 -8.11 0.97
CA ASN A 178 7.67 -8.09 2.35
C ASN A 178 9.10 -7.50 2.36
N ARG A 179 9.70 -7.32 3.55
CA ARG A 179 11.06 -6.78 3.71
C ARG A 179 12.18 -7.69 3.21
N SER A 180 11.94 -8.99 3.01
CA SER A 180 12.97 -9.97 2.63
C SER A 180 13.10 -10.20 1.12
N LYS A 181 12.25 -9.57 0.30
CA LYS A 181 12.26 -9.71 -1.17
C LYS A 181 12.56 -8.35 -1.78
N ARG A 182 13.28 -8.35 -2.92
CA ARG A 182 13.55 -7.12 -3.69
C ARG A 182 12.26 -6.34 -3.95
N PRO A 183 12.30 -5.00 -3.94
CA PRO A 183 11.15 -4.20 -4.32
C PRO A 183 10.80 -4.40 -5.81
N ASP A 184 9.54 -4.17 -6.14
CA ASP A 184 9.03 -4.18 -7.49
C ASP A 184 7.98 -3.08 -7.69
N LEU A 185 7.78 -2.68 -8.95
CA LEU A 185 6.90 -1.55 -9.28
C LEU A 185 5.45 -1.80 -8.89
N SER A 186 4.96 -3.04 -9.01
CA SER A 186 3.56 -3.35 -8.70
C SER A 186 3.26 -3.25 -7.20
N ASN A 187 4.08 -3.87 -6.34
CA ASN A 187 3.91 -3.78 -4.89
C ASN A 187 4.16 -2.36 -4.38
N THR A 188 5.10 -1.62 -4.98
CA THR A 188 5.32 -0.22 -4.65
C THR A 188 4.10 0.62 -5.03
N GLN A 189 3.55 0.47 -6.24
CA GLN A 189 2.37 1.21 -6.69
C GLN A 189 1.15 0.91 -5.81
N MET A 190 0.88 -0.36 -5.52
CA MET A 190 -0.26 -0.75 -4.68
C MET A 190 -0.14 -0.20 -3.26
N MET A 191 1.05 -0.23 -2.68
CA MET A 191 1.31 0.36 -1.37
C MET A 191 1.06 1.88 -1.38
N LEU A 192 1.58 2.58 -2.39
CA LEU A 192 1.41 4.03 -2.50
C LEU A 192 -0.05 4.44 -2.75
N GLU A 193 -0.79 3.66 -3.55
CA GLU A 193 -2.21 3.88 -3.80
C GLU A 193 -3.03 3.70 -2.51
N ALA A 194 -2.81 2.60 -1.80
CA ALA A 194 -3.50 2.32 -0.54
C ALA A 194 -3.17 3.34 0.57
N LEU A 195 -1.95 3.91 0.58
CA LEU A 195 -1.57 4.97 1.51
C LEU A 195 -2.13 6.35 1.13
N HIS A 196 -2.50 6.54 -0.14
CA HIS A 196 -3.04 7.81 -0.64
C HIS A 196 -4.57 7.91 -0.48
N GLU A 197 -5.28 6.80 -0.64
CA GLU A 197 -6.74 6.69 -0.43
C GLU A 197 -7.16 7.03 1.01
#